data_AF-A0A1Y4CJP4-F1
#
_entry.id   AF-A0A1Y4CJP4-F1
#
_cell.length_a   1.000
_cell.length_b   1.000
_cell.length_c   1.000
_cell.angle_alpha   90.00
_cell.angle_beta   90.00
_cell.angle_gamma   90.00
#
_symmetry.space_group_name_H-M   'P 1'
#
loop_
_entity.id
_entity.type
_entity.pdbx_description
1 polymer ?
#
loop_
_entity_poly.entity_id
_entity_poly.type
_entity_poly.pdbx_seq_one_letter_code
_entity_poly.pdbx_strand_id
1 'polypeptide(L)'
;MSEAGEFVSTAMVVTFGDGEVLFVDQDTGTPYYPTSLPADAPELTVGNIVRVTGNGIMLESYPAQYPGITRVEVIEEGTPADAEKYDELVAEIWQPKDPTEPPLASLDYTTDLAATSVMLETYGYTWSYEEGDVGQTVTVDAPHPTQLAADELPDARVDGPTEVTVSFDVPCTAAGIVRWPEDELEAAAEAAGSAQAVEIDSVEGDVWTVDDRKIVDGNVVFTVEPGWRYAVEAYFDAGEATYVFTVRS
;
A
#
# COMPACT_ATOMS: atom_id res chain seq x y z
N MET A 1 3.04 -16.13 27.75
CA MET A 1 3.91 -15.05 27.23
C MET A 1 5.33 -15.47 27.57
N SER A 2 6.07 -15.99 26.62
CA SER A 2 7.51 -16.24 26.78
C SER A 2 8.20 -14.89 26.90
N GLU A 3 9.13 -14.74 27.86
CA GLU A 3 10.08 -13.63 27.83
C GLU A 3 10.78 -13.68 26.47
N ALA A 4 10.56 -12.68 25.63
CA ALA A 4 11.35 -12.51 24.42
C ALA A 4 12.78 -12.24 24.89
N GLY A 5 13.69 -13.16 24.56
CA GLY A 5 15.10 -13.04 24.90
C GLY A 5 15.74 -11.88 24.13
N GLU A 6 16.84 -11.36 24.65
CA GLU A 6 17.67 -10.39 23.93
C GLU A 6 18.07 -10.97 22.56
N PHE A 7 17.78 -10.24 21.49
CA PHE A 7 18.24 -10.56 20.13
C PHE A 7 19.59 -9.89 19.92
N VAL A 8 20.59 -10.66 19.49
CA VAL A 8 21.89 -10.14 19.07
C VAL A 8 22.27 -10.82 17.76
N SER A 9 22.57 -10.03 16.74
CA SER A 9 23.00 -10.51 15.42
C SER A 9 24.24 -9.75 14.96
N THR A 10 25.16 -10.46 14.31
CA THR A 10 26.20 -9.84 13.49
C THR A 10 25.72 -9.92 12.06
N ALA A 11 25.46 -8.79 11.41
CA ALA A 11 24.83 -8.76 10.10
C ALA A 11 25.59 -7.86 9.13
N MET A 12 25.51 -8.17 7.84
CA MET A 12 25.94 -7.27 6.78
C MET A 12 24.78 -6.36 6.39
N VAL A 13 25.08 -5.08 6.19
CA VAL A 13 24.16 -4.11 5.59
C VAL A 13 24.08 -4.38 4.09
N VAL A 14 22.89 -4.69 3.59
CA VAL A 14 22.59 -4.76 2.15
C VAL A 14 21.43 -3.81 1.83
N THR A 15 21.14 -3.64 0.53
CA THR A 15 19.98 -2.87 0.08
C THR A 15 18.90 -3.81 -0.44
N PHE A 16 17.66 -3.41 -0.26
CA PHE A 16 16.47 -4.10 -0.72
C PHE A 16 15.63 -3.14 -1.57
N GLY A 17 15.15 -3.62 -2.72
CA GLY A 17 14.31 -2.85 -3.63
C GLY A 17 14.82 -1.44 -3.91
N ASP A 18 14.00 -0.45 -3.59
CA ASP A 18 14.24 0.99 -3.85
C ASP A 18 15.27 1.65 -2.89
N GLY A 19 16.13 0.85 -2.26
CA GLY A 19 17.23 1.32 -1.40
C GLY A 19 16.94 1.22 0.10
N GLU A 20 15.92 0.47 0.50
CA GLU A 20 15.67 0.18 1.91
C GLU A 20 16.78 -0.70 2.51
N VAL A 21 17.05 -0.52 3.81
CA VAL A 21 18.05 -1.31 4.52
C VAL A 21 17.53 -2.71 4.77
N LEU A 22 18.32 -3.70 4.38
CA LEU A 22 18.13 -5.09 4.78
C LEU A 22 19.39 -5.58 5.50
N PHE A 23 19.21 -6.34 6.57
CA PHE A 23 20.30 -6.98 7.25
C PHE A 23 20.36 -8.46 6.87
N VAL A 24 21.56 -8.95 6.57
CA VAL A 24 21.80 -10.39 6.37
C VAL A 24 22.68 -10.91 7.48
N ASP A 25 22.12 -11.77 8.34
CA ASP A 25 22.82 -12.38 9.45
C ASP A 25 24.04 -13.18 8.94
N GLN A 26 25.23 -12.90 9.49
CA GLN A 26 26.47 -13.51 9.04
C GLN A 26 26.62 -14.98 9.48
N ASP A 27 25.90 -15.41 10.53
CA ASP A 27 25.94 -16.78 11.02
C ASP A 27 24.95 -17.68 10.26
N THR A 28 23.75 -17.17 9.95
CA THR A 28 22.69 -17.97 9.31
C THR A 28 22.50 -17.68 7.82
N GLY A 29 23.00 -16.55 7.32
CA GLY A 29 22.73 -16.07 5.96
C GLY A 29 21.28 -15.63 5.75
N THR A 30 20.49 -15.49 6.82
CA THR A 30 19.06 -15.17 6.73
C THR A 30 18.85 -13.64 6.70
N PRO A 31 18.00 -13.13 5.80
CA PRO A 31 17.68 -11.70 5.73
C PRO A 31 16.60 -11.31 6.73
N TYR A 32 16.67 -10.07 7.24
CA TYR A 32 15.64 -9.48 8.09
C TYR A 32 15.58 -7.95 8.00
N TYR A 33 14.40 -7.38 8.19
CA TYR A 33 14.16 -5.94 8.16
C TYR A 33 14.21 -5.30 9.55
N PRO A 34 14.89 -4.15 9.68
CA PRO A 34 14.75 -3.27 10.81
C PRO A 34 13.55 -2.33 10.62
N THR A 35 12.34 -2.77 10.96
CA THR A 35 11.12 -1.95 10.75
C THR A 35 11.10 -0.67 11.59
N SER A 36 11.95 -0.59 12.61
CA SER A 36 12.26 0.66 13.29
C SER A 36 13.73 0.66 13.69
N LEU A 37 14.47 1.69 13.26
CA LEU A 37 15.83 1.95 13.72
C LEU A 37 15.80 2.99 14.84
N PRO A 38 16.67 2.85 15.86
CA PRO A 38 16.78 3.85 16.90
C PRO A 38 17.32 5.17 16.34
N ALA A 39 16.92 6.30 16.92
CA ALA A 39 17.27 7.63 16.41
C ALA A 39 18.78 7.93 16.41
N ASP A 40 19.55 7.20 17.22
CA ASP A 40 21.01 7.26 17.31
C ASP A 40 21.71 6.17 16.48
N ALA A 41 20.99 5.46 15.62
CA ALA A 41 21.60 4.52 14.68
C ALA A 41 22.64 5.24 13.82
N PRO A 42 23.81 4.61 13.57
CA PRO A 42 24.81 5.17 12.67
C PRO A 42 24.28 5.20 11.23
N GLU A 43 24.95 5.95 10.37
CA GLU A 43 24.74 5.84 8.93
C GLU A 43 25.08 4.42 8.47
N LEU A 44 24.14 3.78 7.76
CA LEU A 44 24.26 2.40 7.32
C LEU A 44 24.67 2.35 5.85
N THR A 45 25.94 2.04 5.61
CA THR A 45 26.50 1.87 4.26
C THR A 45 26.50 0.40 3.86
N VAL A 46 26.06 0.11 2.62
CA VAL A 46 26.10 -1.23 2.04
C VAL A 46 27.50 -1.84 2.13
N GLY A 47 27.56 -3.10 2.56
CA GLY A 47 28.80 -3.85 2.78
C GLY A 47 29.36 -3.77 4.21
N ASN A 48 28.95 -2.78 5.01
CA ASN A 48 29.36 -2.71 6.42
C ASN A 48 28.86 -3.94 7.18
N ILE A 49 29.63 -4.37 8.18
CA ILE A 49 29.18 -5.33 9.18
C ILE A 49 28.76 -4.57 10.43
N VAL A 50 27.55 -4.88 10.91
CA VAL A 50 26.96 -4.29 12.10
C VAL A 50 26.69 -5.36 13.15
N ARG A 51 26.74 -4.94 14.41
CA ARG A 51 26.09 -5.64 15.51
C ARG A 51 24.73 -5.01 15.76
N VAL A 52 23.68 -5.82 15.67
CA VAL A 52 22.30 -5.44 15.92
C VAL A 52 21.86 -6.03 17.26
N THR A 53 21.23 -5.23 18.12
CA THR A 53 20.68 -5.66 19.40
C THR A 53 19.23 -5.22 19.55
N GLY A 54 18.36 -6.12 19.99
CA GLY A 54 16.93 -5.85 20.15
C GLY A 54 16.26 -6.68 21.25
N ASN A 55 14.98 -6.42 21.44
CA ASN A 55 14.16 -7.05 22.49
C ASN A 55 13.61 -8.45 22.12
N GLY A 56 14.04 -9.03 21.00
CA GLY A 56 13.61 -10.34 20.54
C GLY A 56 12.22 -10.41 19.90
N ILE A 57 11.51 -9.29 19.78
CA ILE A 57 10.22 -9.26 19.07
C ILE A 57 10.48 -9.34 17.57
N MET A 58 9.90 -10.36 16.94
CA MET A 58 9.95 -10.63 15.52
C MET A 58 8.52 -10.87 15.00
N LEU A 59 8.15 -10.28 13.88
CA LEU A 59 6.88 -10.57 13.20
C LEU A 59 7.04 -11.83 12.33
N GLU A 60 5.96 -12.59 12.21
CA GLU A 60 5.92 -13.82 11.41
C GLU A 60 5.83 -13.51 9.90
N SER A 61 6.94 -13.06 9.31
CA SER A 61 7.08 -12.78 7.88
C SER A 61 8.38 -13.35 7.32
N TYR A 62 8.49 -13.41 5.99
CA TYR A 62 9.76 -13.62 5.30
C TYR A 62 9.97 -12.50 4.28
N PRO A 63 11.05 -11.71 4.39
CA PRO A 63 12.05 -11.67 5.47
C PRO A 63 11.44 -11.40 6.84
N ALA A 64 12.13 -11.85 7.89
CA ALA A 64 11.70 -11.58 9.25
C ALA A 64 11.71 -10.07 9.52
N GLN A 65 10.71 -9.55 10.21
CA GLN A 65 10.65 -8.13 10.58
C GLN A 65 10.92 -7.95 12.07
N TYR A 66 11.85 -7.07 12.42
CA TYR A 66 12.26 -6.79 13.81
C TYR A 66 11.93 -5.34 14.21
N PRO A 67 10.74 -5.08 14.78
CA PRO A 67 10.37 -3.75 15.29
C PRO A 67 11.09 -3.36 16.58
N GLY A 68 11.73 -4.32 17.25
CA GLY A 68 12.31 -4.15 18.56
C GLY A 68 13.81 -3.87 18.58
N ILE A 69 14.38 -3.34 17.50
CA ILE A 69 15.82 -3.00 17.46
C ILE A 69 16.09 -1.78 18.34
N THR A 70 17.04 -1.94 19.25
CA THR A 70 17.39 -0.93 20.26
C THR A 70 18.77 -0.34 20.06
N ARG A 71 19.66 -1.04 19.33
CA ARG A 71 21.00 -0.55 19.03
C ARG A 71 21.51 -1.19 17.74
N VAL A 72 22.19 -0.37 16.93
CA VAL A 72 23.00 -0.82 15.80
C VAL A 72 24.38 -0.21 15.94
N GLU A 73 25.43 -1.01 15.79
CA GLU A 73 26.83 -0.58 15.89
C GLU A 73 27.59 -1.09 14.67
N VAL A 74 28.19 -0.20 13.88
CA VAL A 74 29.14 -0.61 12.82
C VAL A 74 30.38 -1.18 13.50
N ILE A 75 30.67 -2.45 13.24
CA ILE A 75 31.83 -3.15 13.81
C ILE A 75 32.93 -3.38 12.78
N GLU A 76 32.60 -3.31 11.48
CA GLU A 76 33.55 -3.37 10.37
C GLU A 76 33.03 -2.53 9.19
N GLU A 77 33.89 -1.67 8.64
CA GLU A 77 33.59 -0.94 7.41
C GLU A 77 33.86 -1.83 6.19
N GLY A 78 32.90 -1.88 5.27
CA GLY A 78 33.00 -2.66 4.04
C GLY A 78 32.80 -1.80 2.79
N THR A 79 32.64 -2.47 1.67
CA THR A 79 32.36 -1.88 0.36
C THR A 79 31.11 -2.52 -0.25
N PRO A 80 30.42 -1.86 -1.19
CA PRO A 80 29.28 -2.46 -1.87
C PRO A 80 29.59 -3.83 -2.52
N ALA A 81 30.82 -4.04 -2.98
CA ALA A 81 31.27 -5.33 -3.55
C ALA A 81 31.19 -6.49 -2.53
N ASP A 82 31.33 -6.21 -1.24
CA ASP A 82 31.22 -7.24 -0.19
C ASP A 82 29.79 -7.76 -0.04
N ALA A 83 28.78 -6.97 -0.44
CA ALA A 83 27.37 -7.30 -0.42
C ALA A 83 26.88 -8.07 -1.66
N GLU A 84 27.63 -8.05 -2.78
CA GLU A 84 27.24 -8.70 -4.06
C GLU A 84 26.94 -10.20 -3.90
N LYS A 85 27.54 -10.86 -2.90
CA LYS A 85 27.26 -12.26 -2.55
C LYS A 85 25.81 -12.51 -2.11
N TYR A 86 25.05 -11.46 -1.82
CA TYR A 86 23.64 -11.52 -1.43
C TYR A 86 22.69 -11.02 -2.53
N ASP A 87 23.18 -10.68 -3.73
CA ASP A 87 22.33 -10.16 -4.81
C ASP A 87 21.25 -11.17 -5.23
N GLU A 88 21.61 -12.45 -5.35
CA GLU A 88 20.65 -13.52 -5.66
C GLU A 88 19.58 -13.66 -4.57
N LEU A 89 19.99 -13.59 -3.29
CA LEU A 89 19.07 -13.63 -2.16
C LEU A 89 18.10 -12.44 -2.20
N VAL A 90 18.59 -11.24 -2.47
CA VAL A 90 17.75 -10.03 -2.57
C VAL A 90 16.79 -10.14 -3.74
N ALA A 91 17.23 -10.63 -4.91
CA ALA A 91 16.39 -10.81 -6.09
C ALA A 91 15.32 -11.89 -5.94
N GLU A 92 15.53 -12.90 -5.09
CA GLU A 92 14.50 -13.89 -4.75
C GLU A 92 13.40 -13.31 -3.86
N ILE A 93 13.73 -12.29 -3.07
CA ILE A 93 12.83 -11.72 -2.06
C ILE A 93 12.09 -10.50 -2.61
N TRP A 94 12.78 -9.64 -3.34
CA TRP A 94 12.21 -8.46 -3.97
C TRP A 94 11.90 -8.73 -5.42
N GLN A 95 10.65 -8.49 -5.81
CA GLN A 95 10.30 -8.38 -7.22
C GLN A 95 9.83 -6.95 -7.46
N PRO A 96 10.36 -6.26 -8.48
CA PRO A 96 9.83 -4.96 -8.85
C PRO A 96 8.35 -5.10 -9.19
N LYS A 97 7.56 -4.08 -8.88
CA LYS A 97 6.19 -3.99 -9.37
C LYS A 97 6.20 -4.14 -10.88
N ASP A 98 5.27 -4.94 -11.42
CA ASP A 98 5.06 -5.02 -12.86
C ASP A 98 4.66 -3.63 -13.38
N PRO A 99 5.48 -2.97 -14.22
CA PRO A 99 5.18 -1.62 -14.69
C PRO A 99 3.95 -1.57 -15.60
N THR A 100 3.52 -2.71 -16.13
CA THR A 100 2.35 -2.80 -17.02
C THR A 100 1.02 -2.73 -16.26
N GLU A 101 1.05 -2.91 -14.94
CA GLU A 101 -0.14 -2.90 -14.09
C GLU A 101 -0.28 -1.56 -13.35
N PRO A 102 -1.52 -1.03 -13.23
CA PRO A 102 -1.76 0.13 -12.38
C PRO A 102 -1.49 -0.19 -10.90
N PRO A 103 -1.46 0.82 -10.03
CA PRO A 103 -1.19 0.62 -8.61
C PRO A 103 -2.25 -0.28 -7.95
N LEU A 104 -1.81 -1.12 -7.03
CA LEU A 104 -2.70 -1.80 -6.10
C LEU A 104 -3.10 -0.80 -5.01
N ALA A 105 -4.34 -0.91 -4.52
CA ALA A 105 -4.84 -0.03 -3.47
C ALA A 105 -5.48 -0.82 -2.32
N SER A 106 -5.29 -0.34 -1.10
CA SER A 106 -6.00 -0.78 0.09
C SER A 106 -6.67 0.39 0.80
N LEU A 107 -7.84 0.16 1.38
CA LEU A 107 -8.52 1.08 2.27
C LEU A 107 -8.26 0.66 3.72
N ASP A 108 -7.51 1.49 4.43
CA ASP A 108 -7.10 1.29 5.82
C ASP A 108 -7.91 2.19 6.75
N TYR A 109 -8.48 1.60 7.80
CA TYR A 109 -9.25 2.34 8.81
C TYR A 109 -9.20 1.64 10.17
N THR A 110 -9.46 2.40 11.23
CA THR A 110 -9.48 1.88 12.61
C THR A 110 -10.86 2.05 13.22
N THR A 111 -11.33 0.99 13.87
CA THR A 111 -12.54 0.96 14.71
C THR A 111 -12.15 0.74 16.17
N ASP A 112 -13.12 0.84 17.09
CA ASP A 112 -12.91 0.48 18.50
C ASP A 112 -12.49 -0.99 18.70
N LEU A 113 -12.70 -1.86 17.71
CA LEU A 113 -12.44 -3.29 17.79
C LEU A 113 -11.13 -3.71 17.12
N ALA A 114 -10.75 -3.06 16.02
CA ALA A 114 -9.60 -3.46 15.21
C ALA A 114 -9.15 -2.34 14.24
N ALA A 115 -7.89 -2.41 13.82
CA ALA A 115 -7.43 -1.82 12.57
C ALA A 115 -7.74 -2.81 11.43
N THR A 116 -8.35 -2.30 10.35
CA THR A 116 -8.81 -3.08 9.20
C THR A 116 -8.17 -2.54 7.94
N SER A 117 -7.80 -3.44 7.04
CA SER A 117 -7.36 -3.14 5.68
C SER A 117 -8.22 -3.92 4.70
N VAL A 118 -8.78 -3.23 3.71
CA VAL A 118 -9.62 -3.81 2.66
C VAL A 118 -8.94 -3.59 1.32
N MET A 119 -8.64 -4.67 0.59
CA MET A 119 -8.13 -4.54 -0.78
C MET A 119 -9.20 -3.94 -1.68
N LEU A 120 -8.83 -2.91 -2.43
CA LEU A 120 -9.68 -2.26 -3.41
C LEU A 120 -9.41 -2.85 -4.80
N GLU A 121 -10.45 -2.85 -5.63
CA GLU A 121 -10.35 -3.24 -7.03
C GLU A 121 -10.29 -2.01 -7.94
N THR A 122 -9.57 -2.14 -9.04
CA THR A 122 -9.47 -1.10 -10.08
C THR A 122 -10.64 -1.20 -11.04
N TYR A 123 -11.43 -0.13 -11.14
CA TYR A 123 -12.61 0.01 -12.02
C TYR A 123 -12.34 1.02 -13.13
N GLY A 124 -11.37 0.68 -13.97
CA GLY A 124 -10.97 1.48 -15.14
C GLY A 124 -9.72 2.31 -14.88
N TYR A 125 -8.91 2.45 -15.93
CA TYR A 125 -7.63 3.16 -15.86
C TYR A 125 -7.13 3.54 -17.25
N THR A 126 -6.27 4.56 -17.29
CA THR A 126 -5.37 4.84 -18.40
C THR A 126 -3.94 4.80 -17.88
N TRP A 127 -3.12 3.89 -18.39
CA TRP A 127 -1.78 3.62 -17.84
C TRP A 127 -0.73 3.58 -18.94
N SER A 128 0.42 4.19 -18.69
CA SER A 128 1.55 4.24 -19.62
C SER A 128 2.80 3.60 -19.01
N TYR A 129 3.48 2.78 -19.80
CA TYR A 129 4.70 2.06 -19.40
C TYR A 129 5.64 1.87 -20.58
N GLU A 130 6.88 1.48 -20.31
CA GLU A 130 7.85 1.13 -21.34
C GLU A 130 7.94 -0.40 -21.51
N GLU A 131 7.85 -0.87 -22.76
CA GLU A 131 8.17 -2.25 -23.13
C GLU A 131 9.41 -2.24 -24.03
N GLY A 132 10.58 -2.44 -23.42
CA GLY A 132 11.86 -2.19 -24.09
C GLY A 132 12.06 -0.69 -24.35
N ASP A 133 12.40 -0.30 -25.58
CA ASP A 133 12.58 1.12 -25.97
C ASP A 133 11.28 1.77 -26.50
N VAL A 134 10.12 1.13 -26.29
CA VAL A 134 8.83 1.58 -26.84
C VAL A 134 7.87 1.89 -25.70
N GLY A 135 7.47 3.16 -25.58
CA GLY A 135 6.38 3.56 -24.70
C GLY A 135 5.03 3.04 -25.21
N GLN A 136 4.25 2.47 -24.31
CA GLN A 136 2.88 2.01 -24.53
C GLN A 136 1.91 2.74 -23.59
N THR A 137 0.66 2.90 -24.04
CA THR A 137 -0.44 3.38 -23.21
C THR A 137 -1.63 2.46 -23.41
N VAL A 138 -2.19 1.97 -22.32
CA VAL A 138 -3.37 1.11 -22.28
C VAL A 138 -4.49 1.85 -21.57
N THR A 139 -5.68 1.83 -22.18
CA THR A 139 -6.92 2.28 -21.52
C THR A 139 -7.83 1.08 -21.37
N VAL A 140 -8.30 0.86 -20.15
CA VAL A 140 -9.32 -0.13 -19.82
C VAL A 140 -10.57 0.62 -19.39
N ASP A 141 -11.60 0.53 -20.22
CA ASP A 141 -12.93 1.03 -19.87
C ASP A 141 -13.62 0.05 -18.92
N ALA A 142 -14.27 0.60 -17.89
CA ALA A 142 -15.10 -0.14 -16.95
C ALA A 142 -16.51 0.49 -16.88
N PRO A 143 -17.53 -0.24 -16.38
CA PRO A 143 -18.81 0.37 -16.06
C PRO A 143 -18.63 1.55 -15.11
N HIS A 144 -19.47 2.58 -15.26
CA HIS A 144 -19.44 3.74 -14.36
C HIS A 144 -19.69 3.28 -12.90
N PRO A 145 -19.13 3.94 -11.86
CA PRO A 145 -19.31 3.52 -10.47
C PRO A 145 -20.78 3.34 -10.03
N THR A 146 -21.71 4.11 -10.61
CA THR A 146 -23.16 3.99 -10.35
C THR A 146 -23.81 2.76 -10.99
N GLN A 147 -23.13 2.10 -11.92
CA GLN A 147 -23.61 0.90 -12.65
C GLN A 147 -23.09 -0.43 -12.07
N LEU A 148 -22.28 -0.36 -11.01
CA LEU A 148 -21.72 -1.53 -10.32
C LEU A 148 -22.73 -2.07 -9.29
N ALA A 149 -22.86 -3.38 -9.17
CA ALA A 149 -23.71 -3.98 -8.14
C ALA A 149 -23.00 -3.92 -6.77
N ALA A 150 -23.73 -3.57 -5.70
CA ALA A 150 -23.10 -3.31 -4.40
C ALA A 150 -22.47 -4.57 -3.77
N ASP A 151 -22.92 -5.76 -4.15
CA ASP A 151 -22.39 -7.05 -3.71
C ASP A 151 -21.13 -7.50 -4.47
N GLU A 152 -20.79 -6.82 -5.57
CA GLU A 152 -19.54 -7.01 -6.32
C GLU A 152 -18.43 -6.10 -5.81
N LEU A 153 -18.75 -5.09 -5.01
CA LEU A 153 -17.80 -4.09 -4.52
C LEU A 153 -17.20 -4.48 -3.16
N PRO A 154 -15.91 -4.17 -2.92
CA PRO A 154 -15.34 -4.18 -1.58
C PRO A 154 -16.17 -3.32 -0.60
N ASP A 155 -16.34 -3.77 0.64
CA ASP A 155 -17.08 -3.04 1.67
C ASP A 155 -16.24 -2.71 2.92
N ALA A 156 -16.31 -1.45 3.34
CA ALA A 156 -15.83 -0.99 4.64
C ALA A 156 -16.97 -0.98 5.66
N ARG A 157 -16.70 -1.34 6.92
CA ARG A 157 -17.71 -1.40 7.98
C ARG A 157 -17.38 -0.45 9.11
N VAL A 158 -18.16 0.62 9.21
CA VAL A 158 -17.98 1.69 10.20
C VAL A 158 -19.34 2.17 10.72
N ASP A 159 -19.42 2.48 12.02
CA ASP A 159 -20.67 2.89 12.67
C ASP A 159 -21.01 4.39 12.45
N GLY A 160 -20.12 5.15 11.84
CA GLY A 160 -20.28 6.59 11.61
C GLY A 160 -19.10 7.20 10.83
N PRO A 161 -19.02 8.54 10.76
CA PRO A 161 -17.95 9.25 10.07
C PRO A 161 -16.57 8.78 10.56
N THR A 162 -15.77 8.24 9.67
CA THR A 162 -14.48 7.59 9.99
C THR A 162 -13.41 8.10 9.05
N GLU A 163 -12.26 8.54 9.59
CA GLU A 163 -11.08 8.83 8.77
C GLU A 163 -10.49 7.52 8.24
N VAL A 164 -10.21 7.50 6.94
CA VAL A 164 -9.63 6.37 6.21
C VAL A 164 -8.41 6.84 5.45
N THR A 165 -7.50 5.89 5.21
CA THR A 165 -6.36 6.07 4.31
C THR A 165 -6.50 5.10 3.16
N VAL A 166 -6.47 5.59 1.92
CA VAL A 166 -6.26 4.75 0.75
C VAL A 166 -4.77 4.71 0.49
N SER A 167 -4.18 3.54 0.70
CA SER A 167 -2.76 3.29 0.50
C SER A 167 -2.51 2.69 -0.87
N PHE A 168 -1.43 3.09 -1.52
CA PHE A 168 -1.06 2.61 -2.86
C PHE A 168 0.33 1.98 -2.83
N ASP A 169 0.57 0.97 -3.66
CA ASP A 169 1.91 0.39 -3.86
C ASP A 169 2.82 1.25 -4.76
N VAL A 170 2.29 2.35 -5.31
CA VAL A 170 3.02 3.41 -6.02
C VAL A 170 2.51 4.77 -5.52
N PRO A 171 3.37 5.77 -5.25
CA PRO A 171 2.94 7.05 -4.70
C PRO A 171 1.91 7.78 -5.59
N CYS A 172 0.75 8.09 -5.03
CA CYS A 172 -0.27 8.92 -5.66
C CYS A 172 0.17 10.40 -5.67
N THR A 173 -0.05 11.09 -6.78
CA THR A 173 0.34 12.50 -6.98
C THR A 173 -0.84 13.46 -6.88
N ALA A 174 -2.06 12.99 -7.15
CA ALA A 174 -3.30 13.73 -6.96
C ALA A 174 -4.49 12.77 -6.84
N ALA A 175 -5.59 13.21 -6.22
CA ALA A 175 -6.81 12.40 -6.16
C ALA A 175 -8.11 13.23 -6.18
N GLY A 176 -9.11 12.70 -6.89
CA GLY A 176 -10.50 13.11 -6.82
C GLY A 176 -11.33 12.07 -6.08
N ILE A 177 -12.35 12.51 -5.33
CA ILE A 177 -13.32 11.62 -4.71
C ILE A 177 -14.72 11.99 -5.22
N VAL A 178 -15.47 10.95 -5.57
CA VAL A 178 -16.90 11.04 -5.83
C VAL A 178 -17.63 10.09 -4.91
N ARG A 179 -18.78 10.50 -4.35
CA ARG A 179 -19.64 9.58 -3.60
C ARG A 179 -21.11 9.71 -3.97
N TRP A 180 -21.84 8.61 -3.81
CA TRP A 180 -23.28 8.52 -4.05
C TRP A 180 -23.99 7.82 -2.88
N PRO A 181 -25.23 8.23 -2.54
CA PRO A 181 -26.03 7.49 -1.57
C PRO A 181 -26.36 6.08 -2.09
N GLU A 182 -26.09 5.04 -1.32
CA GLU A 182 -26.37 3.64 -1.75
C GLU A 182 -27.88 3.37 -1.89
N ASP A 183 -28.72 4.01 -1.08
CA ASP A 183 -30.18 3.85 -1.16
C ASP A 183 -30.76 4.45 -2.46
N GLU A 184 -30.23 5.58 -2.92
CA GLU A 184 -30.58 6.16 -4.21
C GLU A 184 -30.10 5.30 -5.38
N LEU A 185 -28.89 4.72 -5.29
CA LEU A 185 -28.38 3.78 -6.29
C LEU A 185 -29.20 2.49 -6.34
N GLU A 186 -29.60 1.95 -5.20
CA GLU A 186 -30.48 0.78 -5.12
C GLU A 186 -31.83 1.06 -5.77
N ALA A 187 -32.46 2.19 -5.43
CA ALA A 187 -33.73 2.60 -6.05
C ALA A 187 -33.61 2.81 -7.57
N ALA A 188 -32.50 3.39 -8.03
CA ALA A 188 -32.24 3.58 -9.46
C ALA A 188 -32.05 2.22 -10.18
N ALA A 189 -31.31 1.30 -9.58
CA ALA A 189 -31.11 -0.05 -10.12
C ALA A 189 -32.42 -0.85 -10.18
N GLU A 190 -33.27 -0.75 -9.17
CA GLU A 190 -34.61 -1.35 -9.20
C GLU A 190 -35.48 -0.78 -10.32
N ALA A 191 -35.47 0.55 -10.50
CA ALA A 191 -36.21 1.21 -11.56
C ALA A 191 -35.71 0.84 -12.97
N ALA A 192 -34.39 0.67 -13.12
CA ALA A 192 -33.75 0.27 -14.37
C ALA A 192 -33.81 -1.25 -14.63
N GLY A 193 -34.06 -2.05 -13.59
CA GLY A 193 -34.11 -3.51 -13.63
C GLY A 193 -32.78 -4.21 -13.35
N SER A 194 -31.67 -3.48 -13.30
CA SER A 194 -30.38 -3.93 -12.76
C SER A 194 -29.44 -2.73 -12.54
N ALA A 195 -28.36 -2.92 -11.79
CA ALA A 195 -27.33 -1.89 -11.60
C ALA A 195 -26.70 -1.48 -12.94
N GLN A 196 -26.39 -2.44 -13.82
CA GLN A 196 -25.77 -2.18 -15.12
C GLN A 196 -26.65 -1.38 -16.09
N ALA A 197 -27.95 -1.26 -15.81
CA ALA A 197 -28.91 -0.50 -16.60
C ALA A 197 -29.15 0.92 -16.05
N VAL A 198 -28.53 1.29 -14.92
CA VAL A 198 -28.63 2.65 -14.35
C VAL A 198 -28.04 3.66 -15.32
N GLU A 199 -28.77 4.75 -15.58
CA GLU A 199 -28.29 5.86 -16.41
C GLU A 199 -27.26 6.68 -15.62
N ILE A 200 -26.12 7.01 -16.24
CA ILE A 200 -24.89 7.49 -15.58
C ILE A 200 -25.07 8.78 -14.75
N ASP A 201 -26.07 9.61 -15.08
CA ASP A 201 -26.36 10.87 -14.38
C ASP A 201 -27.70 10.85 -13.62
N SER A 202 -28.30 9.67 -13.44
CA SER A 202 -29.61 9.54 -12.77
C SER A 202 -29.55 9.70 -11.25
N VAL A 203 -28.37 9.56 -10.66
CA VAL A 203 -28.08 9.79 -9.24
C VAL A 203 -26.93 10.80 -9.15
N GLU A 204 -27.17 11.94 -8.50
CA GLU A 204 -26.19 13.02 -8.37
C GLU A 204 -25.08 12.61 -7.39
N GLY A 205 -23.83 12.79 -7.78
CA GLY A 205 -22.67 12.49 -6.95
C GLY A 205 -22.10 13.73 -6.27
N ASP A 206 -21.73 13.59 -5.00
CA ASP A 206 -20.91 14.58 -4.29
C ASP A 206 -19.46 14.44 -4.78
N VAL A 207 -18.91 15.49 -5.41
CA VAL A 207 -17.54 15.49 -5.96
C VAL A 207 -16.65 16.48 -5.21
N TRP A 208 -15.44 16.05 -4.85
CA TRP A 208 -14.38 16.97 -4.40
C TRP A 208 -12.99 16.48 -4.77
N THR A 209 -12.06 17.41 -4.93
CA THR A 209 -10.63 17.12 -5.04
C THR A 209 -10.03 17.02 -3.63
N VAL A 210 -9.14 16.05 -3.42
CA VAL A 210 -8.41 15.92 -2.15
C VAL A 210 -7.37 17.04 -2.06
N ASP A 211 -7.30 17.73 -0.93
CA ASP A 211 -6.24 18.73 -0.65
C ASP A 211 -4.88 18.01 -0.66
N ASP A 212 -3.85 18.58 -1.30
CA ASP A 212 -2.49 18.01 -1.31
C ASP A 212 -1.99 17.66 0.11
N ARG A 213 -2.44 18.38 1.15
CA ARG A 213 -2.09 18.08 2.56
C ARG A 213 -2.70 16.79 3.10
N LYS A 214 -3.68 16.25 2.41
CA LYS A 214 -4.34 14.97 2.66
C LYS A 214 -3.80 13.86 1.76
N ILE A 215 -2.79 14.16 0.94
CA ILE A 215 -1.91 13.16 0.32
C ILE A 215 -0.64 13.10 1.18
N VAL A 216 -0.51 12.04 1.98
CA VAL A 216 0.60 11.85 2.92
C VAL A 216 1.41 10.65 2.48
N ASP A 217 2.67 10.88 2.11
CA ASP A 217 3.57 9.87 1.58
C ASP A 217 2.98 9.08 0.39
N GLY A 218 2.23 9.77 -0.47
CA GLY A 218 1.56 9.17 -1.63
C GLY A 218 0.26 8.42 -1.31
N ASN A 219 -0.24 8.48 -0.07
CA ASN A 219 -1.50 7.86 0.35
C ASN A 219 -2.59 8.93 0.55
N VAL A 220 -3.84 8.60 0.24
CA VAL A 220 -4.96 9.54 0.22
C VAL A 220 -5.80 9.41 1.49
N VAL A 221 -5.94 10.50 2.26
CA VAL A 221 -6.65 10.51 3.55
C VAL A 221 -7.94 11.33 3.47
N PHE A 222 -9.08 10.73 3.80
CA PHE A 222 -10.38 11.42 3.83
C PHE A 222 -11.35 10.78 4.82
N THR A 223 -12.55 11.34 4.95
CA THR A 223 -13.60 10.80 5.84
C THR A 223 -14.66 10.09 5.02
N VAL A 224 -15.02 8.88 5.44
CA VAL A 224 -16.14 8.11 4.88
C VAL A 224 -17.31 8.06 5.86
N GLU A 225 -18.51 7.85 5.34
CA GLU A 225 -19.75 7.70 6.11
C GLU A 225 -20.50 6.44 5.64
N PRO A 226 -21.14 5.69 6.55
CA PRO A 226 -21.95 4.53 6.18
C PRO A 226 -23.18 4.95 5.35
N GLY A 227 -23.57 4.08 4.42
CA GLY A 227 -24.68 4.31 3.47
C GLY A 227 -24.24 4.95 2.15
N TRP A 228 -22.94 5.01 1.87
CA TRP A 228 -22.39 5.67 0.68
C TRP A 228 -21.49 4.74 -0.14
N ARG A 229 -21.52 4.93 -1.45
CA ARG A 229 -20.52 4.44 -2.40
C ARG A 229 -19.47 5.51 -2.62
N TYR A 230 -18.20 5.12 -2.68
CA TYR A 230 -17.09 6.02 -2.99
C TYR A 230 -16.34 5.53 -4.23
N ALA A 231 -15.98 6.47 -5.10
CA ALA A 231 -14.98 6.28 -6.14
C ALA A 231 -13.79 7.21 -5.84
N VAL A 232 -12.59 6.63 -5.88
CA VAL A 232 -11.31 7.31 -5.72
C VAL A 232 -10.65 7.36 -7.09
N GLU A 233 -10.61 8.53 -7.69
CA GLU A 233 -9.93 8.82 -8.96
C GLU A 233 -8.50 9.21 -8.64
N ALA A 234 -7.57 8.25 -8.69
CA ALA A 234 -6.18 8.45 -8.29
C ALA A 234 -5.28 8.68 -9.51
N TYR A 235 -4.35 9.63 -9.36
CA TYR A 235 -3.39 10.02 -10.39
C TYR A 235 -1.97 9.69 -9.95
N PHE A 236 -1.18 9.21 -10.90
CA PHE A 236 0.19 8.77 -10.73
C PHE A 236 1.03 9.27 -11.91
N ASP A 237 2.35 9.21 -11.80
CA ASP A 237 3.25 9.65 -12.88
C ASP A 237 3.01 8.89 -14.20
N ALA A 238 2.63 7.61 -14.11
CA ALA A 238 2.38 6.75 -15.26
C ALA A 238 0.94 6.80 -15.79
N GLY A 239 -0.01 7.43 -15.08
CA GLY A 239 -1.40 7.48 -15.51
C GLY A 239 -2.41 7.65 -14.38
N GLU A 240 -3.64 7.21 -14.61
CA GLU A 240 -4.76 7.34 -13.68
C GLU A 240 -5.51 6.02 -13.52
N ALA A 241 -6.07 5.78 -12.34
CA ALA A 241 -6.86 4.60 -12.02
C ALA A 241 -8.01 4.96 -11.08
N THR A 242 -9.17 4.31 -11.26
CA THR A 242 -10.34 4.49 -10.40
C THR A 242 -10.53 3.30 -9.48
N TYR A 243 -10.77 3.53 -8.20
CA TYR A 243 -11.04 2.49 -7.20
C TYR A 243 -12.41 2.73 -6.57
N VAL A 244 -13.25 1.70 -6.46
CA VAL A 244 -14.64 1.86 -5.99
C VAL A 244 -14.91 0.92 -4.83
N PHE A 245 -15.60 1.43 -3.80
CA PHE A 245 -16.01 0.65 -2.63
C PHE A 245 -17.30 1.18 -2.02
N THR A 246 -17.93 0.36 -1.18
CA THR A 246 -19.13 0.72 -0.41
C THR A 246 -18.82 0.83 1.07
N VAL A 247 -19.56 1.67 1.79
CA VAL A 247 -19.40 1.85 3.23
C VAL A 247 -20.70 1.52 3.94
N ARG A 248 -20.63 0.58 4.89
CA ARG A 248 -21.77 0.00 5.59
C ARG A 248 -21.58 0.13 7.10
N SER A 249 -22.66 0.02 7.85
CA SER A 249 -22.64 -0.15 9.31
C SER A 249 -22.56 -1.62 9.69
#